data_AF-A0A8S3DE78-F1
#
_entry.id   AF-A0A8S3DE78-F1
#
_cell.length_a   1.000
_cell.length_b   1.000
_cell.length_c   1.000
_cell.angle_alpha   90.00
_cell.angle_beta   90.00
_cell.angle_gamma   90.00
#
_symmetry.space_group_name_H-M   'P 1'
#
loop_
_entity.id
_entity.type
_entity.pdbx_description
1 polymer ?
#
loop_
_entity_poly.entity_id
_entity_poly.type
_entity_poly.pdbx_seq_one_letter_code
_entity_poly.pdbx_strand_id
1 'polypeptide(L)' 'AAELRLGNQFISINHLYNIIHNETFTKLDHGLTKSDINPKDRQHFSSCLKLTSPDLF' A
#
# COMPACT_ATOMS: atom_id res chain seq x y z
N ALA A 1 8.53 -7.68 9.76
CA ALA A 1 8.21 -6.83 8.59
C ALA A 1 6.69 -6.80 8.46
N ALA A 2 6.07 -5.71 8.03
CA ALA A 2 4.63 -5.73 7.77
C ALA A 2 4.38 -6.33 6.39
N GLU A 3 3.34 -7.16 6.27
CA GLU A 3 3.04 -7.94 5.07
C GLU A 3 1.56 -7.73 4.71
N LEU A 4 1.29 -7.28 3.48
CA LEU A 4 -0.07 -7.17 2.96
C LEU A 4 -0.51 -8.54 2.43
N ARG A 5 -1.56 -9.11 3.02
CA ARG A 5 -2.13 -10.39 2.58
C ARG A 5 -3.59 -10.21 2.17
N LEU A 6 -3.99 -10.83 1.06
CA LEU A 6 -5.38 -10.93 0.63
C LEU A 6 -5.76 -12.41 0.67
N GLY A 7 -6.44 -12.83 1.74
CA GLY A 7 -6.62 -14.25 2.05
C GLY A 7 -5.26 -14.95 2.24
N ASN A 8 -5.03 -16.02 1.49
CA ASN A 8 -3.76 -16.77 1.53
C ASN A 8 -2.69 -16.23 0.58
N GLN A 9 -2.99 -15.19 -0.19
CA GLN A 9 -2.06 -14.62 -1.15
C GLN A 9 -1.27 -13.47 -0.54
N PHE A 10 0.04 -13.48 -0.81
CA PHE A 10 0.92 -12.37 -0.48
C PHE A 10 0.86 -11.32 -1.58
N ILE A 11 0.58 -10.07 -1.22
CA ILE A 11 0.60 -8.96 -2.16
C ILE A 11 1.93 -8.24 -2.01
N SER A 12 2.81 -8.45 -3.00
CA SER A 12 4.05 -7.67 -3.11
C SER A 12 3.74 -6.19 -3.29
N ILE A 13 4.53 -5.32 -2.66
CA ILE A 13 4.47 -3.86 -2.82
C ILE A 13 4.59 -3.41 -4.29
N ASN A 14 5.20 -4.24 -5.15
CA ASN A 14 5.26 -4.01 -6.59
C ASN A 14 3.87 -3.94 -7.25
N HIS A 15 2.88 -4.64 -6.70
CA HIS A 15 1.50 -4.52 -7.19
C HIS A 15 0.91 -3.15 -6.88
N LEU A 16 1.22 -2.58 -5.71
CA LEU A 16 0.79 -1.23 -5.36
C LEU A 16 1.46 -0.19 -6.26
N TYR A 17 2.76 -0.36 -6.56
CA TYR A 17 3.44 0.48 -7.56
C TYR A 17 2.76 0.40 -8.93
N ASN A 18 2.41 -0.80 -9.38
CA ASN A 18 1.72 -0.99 -10.66
C ASN A 18 0.35 -0.30 -10.68
N ILE A 19 -0.44 -0.40 -9.61
CA ILE A 19 -1.76 0.24 -9.54
C ILE A 19 -1.62 1.78 -9.59
N ILE A 20 -0.69 2.35 -8.82
CA ILE A 20 -0.50 3.81 -8.76
C ILE A 20 0.03 4.40 -10.09
N HIS A 21 0.81 3.64 -10.84
CA HIS A 21 1.39 4.08 -12.11
C HIS A 21 0.60 3.65 -13.34
N ASN A 22 -0.49 2.91 -13.16
CA ASN A 22 -1.34 2.47 -14.25
C ASN A 22 -2.41 3.52 -14.54
N GLU A 23 -2.37 4.08 -15.74
CA GLU A 23 -3.31 5.12 -16.22
C GLU A 23 -4.77 4.65 -16.29
N THR A 24 -5.01 3.34 -16.20
CA THR A 24 -6.36 2.75 -16.16
C THR A 24 -7.06 3.00 -14.83
N PHE A 25 -6.30 3.19 -13.74
CA PHE A 25 -6.85 3.41 -12.40
C PHE A 25 -6.56 4.84 -11.96
N THR A 26 -7.60 5.56 -11.56
CA THR A 26 -7.43 6.90 -10.99
C THR A 26 -7.17 6.80 -9.49
N LYS A 27 -6.61 7.87 -8.91
CA LYS A 27 -6.45 7.99 -7.45
C LYS A 27 -7.75 7.76 -6.69
N LEU A 28 -8.91 8.07 -7.28
CA LEU A 28 -10.21 7.85 -6.66
C LEU A 28 -10.57 6.35 -6.58
N ASP A 29 -10.12 5.55 -7.56
CA ASP A 29 -10.43 4.11 -7.61
C ASP A 29 -9.65 3.33 -6.57
N HIS A 30 -8.37 3.66 -6.40
CA HIS A 30 -7.47 2.90 -5.53
C HIS A 30 -7.15 3.61 -4.20
N GLY A 31 -7.43 4.90 -4.05
CA GLY A 31 -7.27 5.65 -2.81
C GLY A 31 -5.82 5.87 -2.34
N LEU A 32 -4.83 5.53 -3.17
CA LEU A 32 -3.41 5.61 -2.81
C LEU A 32 -2.75 6.86 -3.41
N THR A 33 -1.75 7.38 -2.72
CA THR A 33 -0.83 8.41 -3.23
C THR A 33 0.59 7.86 -3.29
N LYS A 34 1.45 8.47 -4.12
CA LYS A 34 2.84 8.03 -4.26
C LYS A 34 3.62 8.06 -2.93
N SER A 35 3.29 8.99 -2.04
CA SER A 35 3.85 9.10 -0.68
C SER A 35 3.51 7.91 0.21
N ASP A 36 2.32 7.32 0.04
CA ASP A 36 1.83 6.18 0.84
C ASP A 36 2.71 4.94 0.69
N ILE A 37 3.30 4.75 -0.51
CA ILE A 37 4.17 3.61 -0.81
C ILE A 37 5.64 4.01 -0.97
N ASN A 38 6.02 5.24 -0.61
CA ASN A 38 7.40 5.68 -0.69
C ASN A 38 8.15 5.37 0.61
N PRO A 39 9.08 4.39 0.65
CA PRO A 39 9.81 4.04 1.87
C PRO A 39 10.73 5.16 2.37
N LYS A 40 11.04 6.17 1.54
CA LYS A 40 11.80 7.35 1.94
C LYS A 40 10.93 8.38 2.69
N ASP A 41 9.62 8.35 2.49
CA ASP A 41 8.66 9.18 3.20
C ASP A 41 8.17 8.44 4.47
N ARG A 42 9.03 8.42 5.49
CA ARG A 42 8.84 7.60 6.70
C ARG A 42 7.54 7.90 7.47
N GLN A 43 7.00 9.13 7.38
CA GLN A 43 5.75 9.50 8.05
C GLN A 43 4.52 8.88 7.37
N HIS A 44 4.41 9.05 6.05
CA HIS A 44 3.28 8.48 5.29
C HIS A 44 3.41 6.96 5.14
N PHE A 45 4.62 6.46 4.90
CA PHE A 45 4.88 5.02 4.80
C PHE A 45 4.57 4.26 6.09
N SER A 46 4.89 4.83 7.26
CA SER A 46 4.52 4.22 8.55
C SER A 46 3.01 4.16 8.77
N SER A 47 2.25 5.08 8.18
CA SER A 47 0.78 5.07 8.26
C SER A 47 0.19 3.91 7.45
N CYS A 48 0.75 3.61 6.28
CA CYS A 48 0.38 2.42 5.49
C CYS A 48 0.81 1.10 6.15
N LEU A 49 1.95 1.09 6.85
CA LEU A 49 2.36 -0.07 7.65
C LEU A 49 1.41 -0.34 8.82
N LYS A 50 0.82 0.70 9.44
CA LYS A 50 -0.16 0.52 10.53
C LYS A 50 -1.49 -0.06 10.04
N LEU A 51 -1.95 0.31 8.85
CA LEU A 51 -3.16 -0.26 8.23
C LEU A 51 -3.04 -1.76 7.91
N THR A 52 -1.81 -2.26 7.77
CA THR A 52 -1.52 -3.69 7.51
C THR A 52 -1.14 -4.46 8.77
N SER A 53 -1.15 -3.83 9.94
CA SER A 53 -0.87 -4.49 11.21
C SER A 53 -2.14 -5.20 11.72
N PRO A 54 -2.06 -6.49 12.09
CA PRO A 54 -3.21 -7.24 12.61
C PRO A 54 -3.73 -6.71 13.96
N ASP A 55 -2.98 -5.86 14.66
CA ASP A 55 -3.33 -5.28 15.97
C ASP A 55 -4.37 -4.14 15.95
N LEU A 56 -5.14 -4.01 14.87
CA LEU A 56 -6.22 -3.01 14.75
C LEU A 56 -7.64 -3.62 14.72
N PHE A 57 -7.79 -4.90 15.05
CA PHE A 57 -9.08 -5.53 15.38
C PHE A 57 -8.97 -6.43 16.61
#